data_AF-A0A3D5P7E1-F1
#
_entry.id   AF-A0A3D5P7E1-F1
#
_cell.length_a   1.000
_cell.length_b   1.000
_cell.length_c   1.000
_cell.angle_alpha   90.00
_cell.angle_beta   90.00
_cell.angle_gamma   90.00
#
_symmetry.space_group_name_H-M   'P 1'
#
loop_
_entity.id
_entity.type
_entity.pdbx_description
1 polymer ?
#
loop_
_entity_poly.entity_id
_entity_poly.type
_entity_poly.pdbx_seq_one_letter_code
_entity_poly.pdbx_strand_id
1 'polypeptide(L)'
;MNTLLGDSMIMARSLSRPVFVIASALAITACNEVPLSYGDANSIIAVMSTEAWAEVQDDVYSALEPTVTTVRAEKTFTVTYQEPGAAYWGNLRRFRQMVVVGSRDDYWVQEVLEDAREPITENGIHQVYDVWSRGQTITLILMDQEWDRPDLLRYLPEVNKLLDGQFRRYAQNRMYMSGTDSALADTLSLKAGFSMMLPTVYRWQTRDSVYIFRNDNPDPSELIRQIGVTWITPASDELGQDRVVAWRNEMAEAHYTEPQVVVPEELLERLVDLNGIPSYEFQSQWRNPPDRGWPAGGPLITRVVTCDSQDRTYLLDAWLYAPGKEKYEYMIQLETLLNTFKCLG
;
A
#
# COMPACT_ATOMS: atom_id res chain seq x y z
N MET A 1 -86.05 21.10 -28.02
CA MET A 1 -87.28 20.35 -28.37
C MET A 1 -87.41 19.22 -27.36
N ASN A 2 -88.43 19.30 -26.49
CA ASN A 2 -88.99 18.24 -25.61
C ASN A 2 -88.05 17.52 -24.62
N THR A 3 -88.36 17.16 -23.37
CA THR A 3 -89.44 17.30 -22.35
C THR A 3 -88.96 16.36 -21.22
N LEU A 4 -88.74 16.82 -19.99
CA LEU A 4 -89.56 16.59 -18.78
C LEU A 4 -89.57 15.15 -18.19
N LEU A 5 -89.09 15.10 -16.94
CA LEU A 5 -89.66 14.48 -15.72
C LEU A 5 -89.91 12.96 -15.64
N GLY A 6 -89.54 12.39 -14.48
CA GLY A 6 -90.11 11.14 -13.97
C GLY A 6 -89.33 10.51 -12.81
N ASP A 7 -89.65 10.92 -11.58
CA ASP A 7 -89.23 10.29 -10.32
C ASP A 7 -89.66 8.82 -10.21
N SER A 8 -88.88 8.01 -9.50
CA SER A 8 -89.41 6.92 -8.67
C SER A 8 -88.43 6.49 -7.58
N MET A 9 -88.86 6.76 -6.35
CA MET A 9 -88.27 6.43 -5.07
C MET A 9 -88.62 4.98 -4.71
N ILE A 10 -87.65 4.13 -4.34
CA ILE A 10 -87.91 2.91 -3.56
C ILE A 10 -86.88 2.77 -2.42
N MET A 11 -87.45 2.50 -1.26
CA MET A 11 -86.92 2.37 0.10
C MET A 11 -85.78 1.36 0.33
N ALA A 12 -84.94 1.74 1.30
CA ALA A 12 -84.44 0.97 2.45
C ALA A 12 -83.58 -0.29 2.23
N ARG A 13 -82.35 -0.26 2.78
CA ARG A 13 -82.04 -0.90 4.08
C ARG A 13 -80.59 -0.62 4.51
N SER A 14 -80.49 -0.14 5.75
CA SER A 14 -79.29 -0.16 6.60
C SER A 14 -78.67 -1.56 6.66
N LEU A 15 -77.33 -1.63 6.55
CA LEU A 15 -76.49 -2.63 7.22
C LEU A 15 -75.05 -2.12 7.28
N SER A 16 -74.70 -1.62 8.47
CA SER A 16 -73.36 -1.32 8.95
C SER A 16 -72.41 -2.51 8.75
N ARG A 17 -71.28 -2.28 8.08
CA ARG A 17 -70.14 -3.20 8.06
C ARG A 17 -68.97 -2.57 8.83
N PRO A 18 -68.32 -3.31 9.75
CA PRO A 18 -67.21 -2.80 10.53
C PRO A 18 -65.97 -2.66 9.64
N VAL A 19 -65.35 -1.49 9.66
CA VAL A 19 -64.03 -1.27 9.06
C VAL A 19 -63.00 -1.95 9.96
N PHE A 20 -62.46 -3.08 9.51
CA PHE A 20 -61.27 -3.69 10.09
C PHE A 20 -60.08 -2.79 9.76
N VAL A 21 -59.64 -1.98 10.71
CA VAL A 21 -58.36 -1.28 10.64
C VAL A 21 -57.28 -2.32 10.92
N ILE A 22 -56.72 -2.89 9.87
CA ILE A 22 -55.47 -3.66 9.95
C ILE A 22 -54.36 -2.64 10.15
N ALA A 23 -53.95 -2.46 11.42
CA ALA A 23 -52.73 -1.77 11.75
C ALA A 23 -51.55 -2.67 11.36
N SER A 24 -51.08 -2.53 10.12
CA SER A 24 -49.83 -3.13 9.68
C SER A 24 -48.68 -2.46 10.43
N ALA A 25 -48.20 -3.11 11.49
CA ALA A 25 -46.92 -2.81 12.09
C ALA A 25 -45.83 -3.15 11.06
N LEU A 26 -45.38 -2.14 10.32
CA LEU A 26 -44.11 -2.18 9.59
C LEU A 26 -43.01 -2.26 10.64
N ALA A 27 -42.61 -3.48 10.98
CA ALA A 27 -41.32 -3.72 11.61
C ALA A 27 -40.24 -3.26 10.63
N ILE A 28 -39.71 -2.07 10.87
CA ILE A 28 -38.49 -1.61 10.23
C ILE A 28 -37.39 -2.51 10.79
N THR A 29 -37.10 -3.61 10.09
CA THR A 29 -35.80 -4.26 10.22
C THR A 29 -34.80 -3.27 9.68
N ALA A 30 -34.24 -2.44 10.56
CA ALA A 30 -33.00 -1.75 10.27
C ALA A 30 -31.97 -2.86 10.03
N CYS A 31 -31.71 -3.17 8.76
CA CYS A 31 -30.49 -3.89 8.41
C CYS A 31 -29.35 -3.09 9.03
N ASN A 32 -28.69 -3.70 10.00
CA ASN A 32 -27.55 -3.14 10.69
C ASN A 32 -26.37 -3.14 9.69
N GLU A 33 -26.44 -2.27 8.67
CA GLU A 33 -25.39 -2.13 7.67
C GLU A 33 -24.24 -1.39 8.33
N VAL A 34 -23.27 -2.16 8.80
CA VAL A 34 -21.98 -1.64 9.26
C VAL A 34 -21.38 -0.79 8.12
N PRO A 35 -21.13 0.50 8.36
CA PRO A 35 -20.80 1.42 7.28
C PRO A 35 -19.38 1.15 6.74
N LEU A 36 -19.05 1.62 5.54
CA LEU A 36 -17.71 1.43 4.96
C LEU A 36 -16.62 2.13 5.81
N SER A 37 -15.45 1.50 5.87
CA SER A 37 -14.24 2.08 6.45
C SER A 37 -13.65 3.16 5.55
N TYR A 38 -12.86 4.06 6.13
CA TYR A 38 -12.19 5.15 5.40
C TYR A 38 -10.75 5.34 5.88
N GLY A 39 -10.01 6.25 5.25
CA GLY A 39 -8.58 6.48 5.50
C GLY A 39 -7.68 5.70 4.56
N ASP A 40 -6.46 6.22 4.37
CA ASP A 40 -5.46 5.61 3.49
C ASP A 40 -4.94 4.29 4.05
N ALA A 41 -4.47 3.40 3.18
CA ALA A 41 -4.06 2.05 3.56
C ALA A 41 -2.84 2.01 4.51
N ASN A 42 -2.09 3.10 4.62
CA ASN A 42 -0.98 3.31 5.54
C ASN A 42 -1.27 4.32 6.66
N SER A 43 -2.52 4.78 6.80
CA SER A 43 -2.95 5.57 7.96
C SER A 43 -3.42 4.63 9.06
N ILE A 44 -2.80 4.70 10.24
CA ILE A 44 -3.08 3.84 11.39
C ILE A 44 -3.68 4.68 12.53
N ILE A 45 -4.83 4.24 13.07
CA ILE A 45 -5.30 4.75 14.35
C ILE A 45 -4.77 3.87 15.48
N ALA A 46 -3.99 4.46 16.38
CA ALA A 46 -3.52 3.80 17.60
C ALA A 46 -4.49 4.08 18.76
N VAL A 47 -4.89 3.04 19.49
CA VAL A 47 -5.89 3.12 20.54
C VAL A 47 -5.39 2.40 21.78
N MET A 48 -5.31 3.11 22.90
CA MET A 48 -4.98 2.60 24.24
C MET A 48 -5.46 3.60 25.30
N SER A 49 -5.30 3.28 26.58
CA SER A 49 -5.58 4.25 27.65
C SER A 49 -4.67 5.48 27.55
N THR A 50 -5.17 6.63 27.99
CA THR A 50 -4.43 7.90 27.94
C THR A 50 -3.16 7.84 28.79
N GLU A 51 -3.21 7.14 29.93
CA GLU A 51 -2.08 6.92 30.82
C GLU A 51 -0.99 6.09 30.14
N ALA A 52 -1.34 4.98 29.49
CA ALA A 52 -0.39 4.16 28.75
C ALA A 52 0.22 4.93 27.59
N TRP A 53 -0.62 5.63 26.80
CA TRP A 53 -0.17 6.40 25.65
C TRP A 53 0.87 7.46 26.04
N ALA A 54 0.62 8.18 27.14
CA ALA A 54 1.54 9.21 27.62
C ALA A 54 2.96 8.67 27.89
N GLU A 55 3.08 7.40 28.30
CA GLU A 55 4.36 6.75 28.58
C GLU A 55 5.05 6.19 27.32
N VAL A 56 4.30 5.65 26.35
CA VAL A 56 4.87 4.87 25.24
C VAL A 56 4.77 5.51 23.86
N GLN A 57 4.20 6.71 23.72
CA GLN A 57 3.95 7.36 22.43
C GLN A 57 5.20 7.39 21.51
N ASP A 58 6.37 7.74 22.06
CA ASP A 58 7.60 7.84 21.29
C ASP A 58 8.07 6.47 20.77
N ASP A 59 7.88 5.42 21.56
CA ASP A 59 8.21 4.05 21.18
C ASP A 59 7.26 3.55 20.07
N VAL A 60 5.97 3.86 20.19
CA VAL A 60 4.96 3.51 19.18
C VAL A 60 5.26 4.22 17.86
N TYR A 61 5.52 5.53 17.87
CA TYR A 61 5.88 6.27 16.67
C TYR A 61 7.17 5.73 16.05
N SER A 62 8.20 5.48 16.86
CA SER A 62 9.48 4.96 16.37
C SER A 62 9.35 3.58 15.73
N ALA A 63 8.52 2.71 16.29
CA ALA A 63 8.33 1.35 15.79
C ALA A 63 7.38 1.26 14.59
N LEU A 64 6.33 2.09 14.55
CA LEU A 64 5.28 2.00 13.54
C LEU A 64 5.44 2.99 12.39
N GLU A 65 6.24 4.05 12.54
CA GLU A 65 6.50 5.03 11.48
C GLU A 65 7.96 5.01 10.96
N PRO A 66 8.56 3.83 10.67
CA PRO A 66 9.92 3.83 10.12
C PRO A 66 9.94 4.58 8.79
N THR A 67 11.06 5.23 8.50
CA THR A 67 11.23 6.03 7.29
C THR A 67 11.82 5.20 6.16
N VAL A 68 11.45 5.55 4.93
CA VAL A 68 12.06 5.04 3.71
C VAL A 68 12.86 6.12 3.00
N THR A 69 13.90 5.68 2.29
CA THR A 69 14.74 6.56 1.48
C THR A 69 13.95 7.10 0.31
N THR A 70 13.55 8.36 0.41
CA THR A 70 12.99 9.14 -0.70
C THR A 70 13.61 10.53 -0.72
N VAL A 71 13.12 11.44 -1.58
CA VAL A 71 13.63 12.83 -1.67
C VAL A 71 13.63 13.54 -0.31
N ARG A 72 12.66 13.19 0.53
CA ARG A 72 12.67 13.47 1.96
C ARG A 72 12.42 12.15 2.67
N ALA A 73 12.99 11.92 3.84
CA ALA A 73 12.63 10.75 4.64
C ALA A 73 11.10 10.75 4.84
N GLU A 74 10.43 9.75 4.27
CA GLU A 74 8.97 9.61 4.30
C GLU A 74 8.63 8.46 5.24
N LYS A 75 7.65 8.67 6.12
CA LYS A 75 7.15 7.62 6.99
C LYS A 75 6.42 6.57 6.15
N THR A 76 6.65 5.30 6.46
CA THR A 76 5.92 4.18 5.86
C THR A 76 4.45 4.19 6.25
N PHE A 77 4.16 4.56 7.50
CA PHE A 77 2.83 4.74 8.04
C PHE A 77 2.68 6.09 8.73
N THR A 78 1.46 6.61 8.75
CA THR A 78 1.10 7.77 9.59
C THR A 78 0.23 7.27 10.74
N VAL A 79 0.74 7.37 11.96
CA VAL A 79 0.05 6.94 13.18
C VAL A 79 -0.63 8.14 13.82
N THR A 80 -1.90 7.96 14.18
CA THR A 80 -2.67 8.96 14.94
C THR A 80 -3.26 8.29 16.17
N TYR A 81 -2.88 8.77 17.36
CA TYR A 81 -3.50 8.33 18.60
C TYR A 81 -4.93 8.82 18.73
N GLN A 82 -5.81 7.96 19.25
CA GLN A 82 -7.16 8.29 19.65
C GLN A 82 -7.49 7.70 21.01
N GLU A 83 -7.92 8.57 21.92
CA GLU A 83 -8.44 8.17 23.23
C GLU A 83 -9.80 7.45 23.04
N PRO A 84 -9.95 6.21 23.55
CA PRO A 84 -11.22 5.51 23.54
C PRO A 84 -12.32 6.36 24.20
N GLY A 85 -13.42 6.59 23.50
CA GLY A 85 -14.62 7.24 24.08
C GLY A 85 -14.57 8.77 24.12
N ALA A 86 -13.49 9.37 23.62
CA ALA A 86 -13.42 10.81 23.40
C ALA A 86 -14.45 11.27 22.35
N ALA A 87 -14.65 12.59 22.24
CA ALA A 87 -15.72 13.22 21.45
C ALA A 87 -15.80 12.76 19.97
N TYR A 88 -14.68 12.34 19.37
CA TYR A 88 -14.61 11.91 17.96
C TYR A 88 -14.46 10.39 17.77
N TRP A 89 -14.47 9.60 18.86
CA TRP A 89 -14.24 8.16 18.85
C TRP A 89 -15.13 7.42 17.85
N GLY A 90 -16.44 7.74 17.83
CA GLY A 90 -17.40 7.08 16.95
C GLY A 90 -17.10 7.23 15.45
N ASN A 91 -16.45 8.32 15.04
CA ASN A 91 -16.00 8.51 13.67
C ASN A 91 -14.67 7.80 13.44
N LEU A 92 -13.67 8.08 14.29
CA LEU A 92 -12.29 7.66 14.07
C LEU A 92 -12.07 6.16 14.25
N ARG A 93 -12.93 5.48 15.03
CA ARG A 93 -12.95 4.02 15.11
C ARG A 93 -13.40 3.32 13.82
N ARG A 94 -13.75 4.06 12.76
CA ARG A 94 -14.12 3.50 11.44
C ARG A 94 -12.97 3.56 10.43
N PHE A 95 -11.76 3.90 10.88
CA PHE A 95 -10.59 3.87 10.01
C PHE A 95 -10.27 2.45 9.55
N ARG A 96 -9.77 2.35 8.32
CA ARG A 96 -9.46 1.08 7.68
C ARG A 96 -8.44 0.24 8.46
N GLN A 97 -7.42 0.87 9.05
CA GLN A 97 -6.38 0.22 9.82
C GLN A 97 -6.34 0.79 11.24
N MET A 98 -6.35 -0.09 12.24
CA MET A 98 -6.18 0.31 13.63
C MET A 98 -5.25 -0.64 14.36
N VAL A 99 -4.47 -0.08 15.30
CA VAL A 99 -3.73 -0.84 16.32
C VAL A 99 -4.40 -0.55 17.65
N VAL A 100 -5.02 -1.58 18.22
CA VAL A 100 -5.75 -1.48 19.49
C VAL A 100 -4.93 -2.21 20.55
N VAL A 101 -4.68 -1.57 21.68
CA VAL A 101 -3.93 -2.14 22.80
C VAL A 101 -4.78 -2.05 24.06
N GLY A 102 -4.78 -3.11 24.85
CA GLY A 102 -5.44 -3.14 26.15
C GLY A 102 -5.64 -4.55 26.67
N SER A 103 -6.35 -4.62 27.78
CA SER A 103 -6.73 -5.84 28.50
C SER A 103 -8.18 -6.22 28.19
N ARG A 104 -8.62 -7.40 28.67
CA ARG A 104 -10.02 -7.86 28.54
C ARG A 104 -11.02 -7.02 29.35
N ASP A 105 -10.53 -6.24 30.31
CA ASP A 105 -11.36 -5.41 31.17
C ASP A 105 -11.63 -4.03 30.53
N ASP A 106 -10.90 -3.67 29.48
CA ASP A 106 -11.07 -2.43 28.73
C ASP A 106 -12.24 -2.51 27.76
N TYR A 107 -13.20 -1.60 27.89
CA TYR A 107 -14.45 -1.67 27.12
C TYR A 107 -14.23 -1.62 25.59
N TRP A 108 -13.22 -0.88 25.11
CA TRP A 108 -12.92 -0.81 23.67
C TRP A 108 -12.29 -2.11 23.15
N VAL A 109 -11.62 -2.88 24.03
CA VAL A 109 -11.11 -4.22 23.70
C VAL A 109 -12.25 -5.22 23.74
N GLN A 110 -13.19 -5.11 24.69
CA GLN A 110 -14.38 -5.97 24.74
C GLN A 110 -15.19 -5.87 23.44
N GLU A 111 -15.41 -4.67 22.91
CA GLU A 111 -16.07 -4.49 21.60
C GLU A 111 -15.34 -5.25 20.47
N VAL A 112 -14.00 -5.21 20.45
CA VAL A 112 -13.19 -5.94 19.45
C VAL A 112 -13.28 -7.46 19.65
N LEU A 113 -13.29 -7.93 20.90
CA LEU A 113 -13.37 -9.35 21.24
C LEU A 113 -14.75 -9.95 20.93
N GLU A 114 -15.83 -9.18 21.13
CA GLU A 114 -17.20 -9.61 20.84
C GLU A 114 -17.44 -9.86 19.35
N ASP A 115 -16.82 -9.04 18.48
CA ASP A 115 -16.93 -9.16 17.02
C ASP A 115 -15.89 -10.10 16.39
N ALA A 116 -15.03 -10.71 17.20
CA ALA A 116 -14.07 -11.69 16.72
C ALA A 116 -14.78 -12.93 16.16
N ARG A 117 -14.42 -13.35 14.94
CA ARG A 117 -15.00 -14.52 14.28
C ARG A 117 -14.75 -15.82 15.04
N GLU A 118 -13.58 -15.89 15.69
CA GLU A 118 -13.18 -16.99 16.55
C GLU A 118 -12.84 -16.42 17.94
N PRO A 119 -13.20 -17.12 19.03
CA PRO A 119 -12.89 -16.65 20.37
C PRO A 119 -11.38 -16.47 20.58
N ILE A 120 -10.96 -15.26 20.94
CA ILE A 120 -9.57 -14.96 21.29
C ILE A 120 -9.38 -15.22 22.78
N THR A 121 -8.67 -16.30 23.12
CA THR A 121 -8.45 -16.74 24.51
C THR A 121 -7.04 -16.47 25.02
N GLU A 122 -6.06 -16.31 24.14
CA GLU A 122 -4.66 -16.07 24.48
C GLU A 122 -4.32 -14.58 24.36
N ASN A 123 -3.29 -14.13 25.09
CA ASN A 123 -2.71 -12.80 24.93
C ASN A 123 -1.77 -12.78 23.72
N GLY A 124 -1.51 -11.58 23.19
CA GLY A 124 -0.62 -11.36 22.06
C GLY A 124 -1.27 -10.60 20.92
N ILE A 125 -0.75 -10.80 19.71
CA ILE A 125 -1.18 -10.09 18.50
C ILE A 125 -2.27 -10.88 17.79
N HIS A 126 -3.43 -10.25 17.60
CA HIS A 126 -4.57 -10.82 16.90
C HIS A 126 -5.09 -9.87 15.81
N GLN A 127 -5.66 -10.43 14.75
CA GLN A 127 -6.35 -9.64 13.73
C GLN A 127 -7.85 -9.89 13.79
N VAL A 128 -8.60 -8.80 13.95
CA VAL A 128 -10.07 -8.81 13.91
C VAL A 128 -10.53 -7.92 12.76
N TYR A 129 -11.58 -8.32 12.06
CA TYR A 129 -12.05 -7.63 10.87
C TYR A 129 -13.47 -7.12 11.06
N ASP A 130 -13.77 -6.01 10.41
CA ASP A 130 -15.13 -5.48 10.29
C ASP A 130 -15.86 -5.15 11.61
N VAL A 131 -15.12 -4.83 12.69
CA VAL A 131 -15.68 -4.50 14.02
C VAL A 131 -16.63 -3.30 13.96
N TRP A 132 -16.12 -2.13 13.58
CA TRP A 132 -16.94 -0.90 13.53
C TRP A 132 -17.30 -0.46 12.11
N SER A 133 -16.62 -1.01 11.09
CA SER A 133 -16.82 -0.63 9.70
C SER A 133 -16.39 -1.73 8.73
N ARG A 134 -17.09 -1.89 7.59
CA ARG A 134 -16.74 -2.88 6.56
C ARG A 134 -15.43 -2.53 5.85
N GLY A 135 -14.59 -3.53 5.64
CA GLY A 135 -13.25 -3.40 5.08
C GLY A 135 -12.21 -2.94 6.11
N GLN A 136 -12.53 -3.03 7.41
CA GLN A 136 -11.63 -2.64 8.49
C GLN A 136 -10.81 -3.81 8.99
N THR A 137 -9.54 -3.53 9.32
CA THR A 137 -8.64 -4.45 10.00
C THR A 137 -8.18 -3.82 11.32
N ILE A 138 -8.45 -4.51 12.42
CA ILE A 138 -7.97 -4.21 13.75
C ILE A 138 -6.82 -5.17 14.06
N THR A 139 -5.64 -4.62 14.35
CA THR A 139 -4.54 -5.37 14.95
C THR A 139 -4.59 -5.15 16.46
N LEU A 140 -5.13 -6.13 17.18
CA LEU A 140 -5.26 -6.12 18.63
C LEU A 140 -3.95 -6.63 19.25
N ILE A 141 -3.37 -5.87 20.16
CA ILE A 141 -2.35 -6.32 21.11
C ILE A 141 -3.08 -6.55 22.44
N LEU A 142 -3.49 -7.80 22.67
CA LEU A 142 -4.19 -8.19 23.90
C LEU A 142 -3.16 -8.48 24.99
N MET A 143 -3.28 -7.76 26.10
CA MET A 143 -2.39 -7.85 27.26
C MET A 143 -3.11 -8.47 28.46
N ASP A 144 -2.33 -8.76 29.50
CA ASP A 144 -2.87 -9.09 30.82
C ASP A 144 -3.63 -7.89 31.43
N GLN A 145 -4.21 -8.09 32.63
CA GLN A 145 -5.04 -7.06 33.29
C GLN A 145 -4.32 -5.72 33.50
N GLU A 146 -3.00 -5.74 33.68
CA GLU A 146 -2.17 -4.54 33.71
C GLU A 146 -1.33 -4.50 32.44
N TRP A 147 -1.40 -3.39 31.70
CA TRP A 147 -0.49 -3.15 30.58
C TRP A 147 0.93 -2.99 31.14
N ASP A 148 1.92 -3.52 30.43
CA ASP A 148 3.33 -3.41 30.79
C ASP A 148 4.15 -2.91 29.59
N ARG A 149 4.97 -1.88 29.81
CA ARG A 149 5.75 -1.26 28.75
C ARG A 149 6.71 -2.25 28.07
N PRO A 150 7.60 -2.97 28.80
CA PRO A 150 8.43 -4.02 28.23
C PRO A 150 7.68 -5.01 27.35
N ASP A 151 6.52 -5.49 27.79
CA ASP A 151 5.72 -6.43 26.99
C ASP A 151 5.16 -5.80 25.72
N LEU A 152 4.63 -4.56 25.79
CA LEU A 152 4.18 -3.84 24.59
C LEU A 152 5.32 -3.65 23.57
N LEU A 153 6.52 -3.27 24.04
CA LEU A 153 7.69 -3.04 23.18
C LEU A 153 8.12 -4.30 22.43
N ARG A 154 7.84 -5.50 22.96
CA ARG A 154 8.12 -6.77 22.27
C ARG A 154 7.19 -7.02 21.10
N TYR A 155 5.94 -6.54 21.17
CA TYR A 155 4.95 -6.72 20.12
C TYR A 155 5.06 -5.68 18.99
N LEU A 156 5.50 -4.45 19.28
CA LEU A 156 5.54 -3.38 18.29
C LEU A 156 6.31 -3.73 16.99
N PRO A 157 7.51 -4.38 17.04
CA PRO A 157 8.21 -4.80 15.82
C PRO A 157 7.44 -5.86 15.02
N GLU A 158 6.75 -6.77 15.71
CA GLU A 158 5.95 -7.82 15.08
C GLU A 158 4.69 -7.22 14.41
N VAL A 159 4.05 -6.26 15.07
CA VAL A 159 2.93 -5.47 14.51
C VAL A 159 3.39 -4.68 13.28
N ASN A 160 4.54 -3.99 13.35
CA ASN A 160 5.09 -3.30 12.20
C ASN A 160 5.29 -4.25 11.01
N LYS A 161 5.93 -5.41 11.23
CA LYS A 161 6.17 -6.42 10.20
C LYS A 161 4.86 -6.96 9.60
N LEU A 162 3.84 -7.17 10.43
CA LEU A 162 2.52 -7.61 10.00
C LEU A 162 1.86 -6.58 9.08
N LEU A 163 1.82 -5.31 9.51
CA LEU A 163 1.22 -4.20 8.78
C LEU A 163 1.97 -3.92 7.48
N ASP A 164 3.30 -3.93 7.51
CA ASP A 164 4.15 -3.77 6.32
C ASP A 164 3.89 -4.88 5.31
N GLY A 165 3.84 -6.15 5.76
CA GLY A 165 3.53 -7.28 4.89
C GLY A 165 2.11 -7.21 4.29
N GLN A 166 1.15 -6.57 4.97
CA GLN A 166 -0.19 -6.31 4.43
C GLN A 166 -0.17 -5.20 3.39
N PHE A 167 0.51 -4.10 3.69
CA PHE A 167 0.64 -2.97 2.78
C PHE A 167 1.39 -3.35 1.50
N ARG A 168 2.45 -4.15 1.60
CA ARG A 168 3.16 -4.68 0.43
C ARG A 168 2.27 -5.55 -0.45
N ARG A 169 1.47 -6.45 0.13
CA ARG A 169 0.47 -7.23 -0.62
C ARG A 169 -0.57 -6.35 -1.28
N TYR A 170 -1.05 -5.32 -0.58
CA TYR A 170 -1.98 -4.33 -1.15
C TYR A 170 -1.37 -3.60 -2.36
N ALA A 171 -0.14 -3.10 -2.23
CA ALA A 171 0.59 -2.42 -3.31
C ALA A 171 0.79 -3.34 -4.53
N GLN A 172 1.16 -4.61 -4.29
CA GLN A 172 1.34 -5.62 -5.34
C GLN A 172 0.02 -5.95 -6.06
N ASN A 173 -1.06 -6.18 -5.32
CA ASN A 173 -2.37 -6.47 -5.90
C ASN A 173 -2.84 -5.32 -6.80
N ARG A 174 -2.64 -4.07 -6.37
CA ARG A 174 -2.96 -2.88 -7.15
C ARG A 174 -2.10 -2.75 -8.41
N MET A 175 -0.79 -3.00 -8.28
CA MET A 175 0.15 -2.95 -9.39
C MET A 175 -0.23 -3.91 -10.51
N TYR A 176 -0.68 -5.13 -10.17
CA TYR A 176 -1.06 -6.16 -11.14
C TYR A 176 -2.56 -6.19 -11.48
N MET A 177 -3.35 -5.15 -11.15
CA MET A 177 -4.77 -5.09 -11.54
C MET A 177 -4.98 -5.18 -13.05
N SER A 178 -4.02 -4.73 -13.85
CA SER A 178 -4.06 -4.85 -15.31
C SER A 178 -3.70 -6.26 -15.81
N GLY A 179 -3.31 -7.17 -14.92
CA GLY A 179 -2.71 -8.46 -15.22
C GLY A 179 -1.20 -8.37 -15.46
N THR A 180 -0.56 -9.54 -15.51
CA THR A 180 0.86 -9.70 -15.81
C THR A 180 1.08 -9.94 -17.30
N ASP A 181 2.10 -9.32 -17.88
CA ASP A 181 2.47 -9.49 -19.28
C ASP A 181 3.46 -10.65 -19.46
N SER A 182 2.95 -11.88 -19.51
CA SER A 182 3.79 -13.07 -19.73
C SER A 182 4.42 -13.10 -21.13
N ALA A 183 3.74 -12.53 -22.14
CA ALA A 183 4.27 -12.49 -23.50
C ALA A 183 5.50 -11.58 -23.62
N LEU A 184 5.51 -10.47 -22.86
CA LEU A 184 6.70 -9.63 -22.71
C LEU A 184 7.83 -10.40 -22.02
N ALA A 185 7.55 -11.10 -20.92
CA ALA A 185 8.56 -11.90 -20.24
C ALA A 185 9.22 -12.93 -21.18
N ASP A 186 8.42 -13.67 -21.96
CA ASP A 186 8.91 -14.61 -22.97
C ASP A 186 9.74 -13.90 -24.07
N THR A 187 9.29 -12.71 -24.50
CA THR A 187 10.00 -11.91 -25.51
C THR A 187 11.36 -11.45 -25.02
N LEU A 188 11.45 -10.95 -23.78
CA LEU A 188 12.71 -10.57 -23.15
C LEU A 188 13.62 -11.79 -23.03
N SER A 189 13.05 -12.94 -22.66
CA SER A 189 13.84 -14.16 -22.54
C SER A 189 14.49 -14.57 -23.85
N LEU A 190 13.71 -14.62 -24.92
CA LEU A 190 14.17 -15.06 -26.23
C LEU A 190 15.10 -14.07 -26.92
N LYS A 191 14.91 -12.75 -26.72
CA LYS A 191 15.64 -11.72 -27.47
C LYS A 191 16.75 -11.03 -26.69
N ALA A 192 16.57 -10.86 -25.38
CA ALA A 192 17.47 -10.08 -24.54
C ALA A 192 18.34 -10.95 -23.63
N GLY A 193 17.96 -12.21 -23.41
CA GLY A 193 18.69 -13.12 -22.52
C GLY A 193 18.36 -12.90 -21.04
N PHE A 194 17.29 -12.18 -20.70
CA PHE A 194 16.81 -12.05 -19.32
C PHE A 194 15.29 -12.10 -19.29
N SER A 195 14.69 -12.39 -18.14
CA SER A 195 13.23 -12.30 -17.97
C SER A 195 12.88 -11.32 -16.85
N MET A 196 11.77 -10.60 -16.99
CA MET A 196 11.14 -9.80 -15.94
C MET A 196 9.63 -9.91 -16.06
N MET A 197 8.92 -9.90 -14.93
CA MET A 197 7.47 -9.94 -14.89
C MET A 197 6.95 -8.53 -14.64
N LEU A 198 6.35 -7.93 -15.67
CA LEU A 198 5.78 -6.59 -15.60
C LEU A 198 4.24 -6.62 -15.74
N PRO A 199 3.53 -5.65 -15.14
CA PRO A 199 2.12 -5.43 -15.44
C PRO A 199 1.92 -5.00 -16.90
N THR A 200 0.78 -5.38 -17.50
CA THR A 200 0.44 -5.04 -18.90
C THR A 200 0.34 -3.53 -19.19
N VAL A 201 0.19 -2.70 -18.16
CA VAL A 201 0.16 -1.23 -18.28
C VAL A 201 1.54 -0.61 -18.53
N TYR A 202 2.63 -1.37 -18.40
CA TYR A 202 3.96 -0.87 -18.74
C TYR A 202 4.15 -0.87 -20.25
N ARG A 203 4.43 0.31 -20.80
CA ARG A 203 4.92 0.44 -22.19
C ARG A 203 6.42 0.20 -22.20
N TRP A 204 6.95 -0.35 -23.27
CA TRP A 204 8.38 -0.59 -23.37
C TRP A 204 8.96 -0.27 -24.74
N GLN A 205 10.26 0.00 -24.75
CA GLN A 205 11.05 0.23 -25.94
C GLN A 205 12.46 -0.31 -25.74
N THR A 206 13.18 -0.54 -26.83
CA THR A 206 14.58 -0.93 -26.78
C THR A 206 15.40 -0.18 -27.82
N ARG A 207 16.61 0.22 -27.44
CA ARG A 207 17.59 0.89 -28.30
C ARG A 207 18.99 0.68 -27.72
N ASP A 208 19.97 0.38 -28.57
CA ASP A 208 21.39 0.26 -28.19
C ASP A 208 21.61 -0.67 -26.98
N SER A 209 20.94 -1.84 -26.98
CA SER A 209 20.93 -2.84 -25.89
C SER A 209 20.36 -2.35 -24.55
N VAL A 210 19.71 -1.20 -24.52
CA VAL A 210 18.96 -0.70 -23.36
C VAL A 210 17.47 -1.01 -23.55
N TYR A 211 16.86 -1.58 -22.52
CA TYR A 211 15.41 -1.83 -22.44
C TYR A 211 14.80 -0.87 -21.43
N ILE A 212 13.80 -0.10 -21.85
CA ILE A 212 13.10 0.85 -20.99
C ILE A 212 11.65 0.40 -20.86
N PHE A 213 11.18 0.27 -19.62
CA PHE A 213 9.80 -0.02 -19.27
C PHE A 213 9.23 1.16 -18.49
N ARG A 214 8.13 1.76 -18.96
CA ARG A 214 7.56 2.98 -18.38
C ARG A 214 6.06 2.84 -18.15
N ASN A 215 5.63 3.28 -16.97
CA ASN A 215 4.23 3.49 -16.62
C ASN A 215 4.05 4.89 -16.05
N ASP A 216 3.40 5.74 -16.83
CA ASP A 216 3.10 7.14 -16.54
C ASP A 216 1.60 7.43 -16.42
N ASN A 217 0.80 6.40 -16.12
CA ASN A 217 -0.63 6.56 -15.81
C ASN A 217 -0.81 7.07 -14.35
N PRO A 218 -1.67 8.07 -14.08
CA PRO A 218 -2.63 8.68 -15.02
C PRO A 218 -2.04 9.71 -15.99
N ASP A 219 -1.00 10.44 -15.58
CA ASP A 219 -0.31 11.43 -16.40
C ASP A 219 1.16 11.60 -15.96
N PRO A 220 2.12 11.81 -16.87
CA PRO A 220 3.54 11.95 -16.56
C PRO A 220 3.89 13.18 -15.69
N SER A 221 3.04 14.21 -15.62
CA SER A 221 3.22 15.33 -14.68
C SER A 221 2.89 14.96 -13.23
N GLU A 222 2.17 13.85 -13.02
CA GLU A 222 1.77 13.38 -11.70
C GLU A 222 2.54 12.15 -11.23
N LEU A 223 2.82 11.21 -12.14
CA LEU A 223 3.40 9.93 -11.80
C LEU A 223 4.17 9.34 -12.97
N ILE A 224 5.45 9.02 -12.75
CA ILE A 224 6.25 8.20 -13.66
C ILE A 224 6.92 7.10 -12.83
N ARG A 225 6.70 5.86 -13.24
CA ARG A 225 7.47 4.69 -12.79
C ARG A 225 8.21 4.16 -14.00
N GLN A 226 9.53 4.10 -13.93
CA GLN A 226 10.32 3.61 -15.05
C GLN A 226 11.43 2.70 -14.58
N ILE A 227 11.71 1.67 -15.38
CA ILE A 227 12.79 0.72 -15.21
C ILE A 227 13.64 0.72 -16.48
N GLY A 228 14.94 0.92 -16.35
CA GLY A 228 15.93 0.70 -17.38
C GLY A 228 16.73 -0.57 -17.10
N VAL A 229 17.00 -1.35 -18.14
CA VAL A 229 17.85 -2.55 -18.08
C VAL A 229 18.89 -2.48 -19.18
N THR A 230 20.15 -2.63 -18.82
CA THR A 230 21.28 -2.77 -19.75
C THR A 230 22.31 -3.73 -19.16
N TRP A 231 23.35 -4.07 -19.91
CA TRP A 231 24.44 -4.92 -19.45
C TRP A 231 25.77 -4.58 -20.10
N ILE A 232 26.84 -5.06 -19.49
CA ILE A 232 28.19 -5.09 -20.07
C ILE A 232 28.63 -6.54 -20.29
N THR A 233 29.49 -6.72 -21.30
CA THR A 233 30.21 -7.96 -21.62
C THR A 233 31.66 -7.59 -21.92
N PRO A 234 32.66 -8.30 -21.37
CA PRO A 234 32.54 -9.45 -20.45
C PRO A 234 31.93 -9.06 -19.10
N ALA A 235 31.51 -10.07 -18.32
CA ALA A 235 31.07 -9.88 -16.94
C ALA A 235 32.16 -9.18 -16.11
N SER A 236 31.73 -8.39 -15.14
CA SER A 236 32.60 -7.59 -14.27
C SER A 236 32.21 -7.79 -12.82
N ASP A 237 33.21 -8.04 -11.99
CA ASP A 237 33.09 -8.07 -10.53
C ASP A 237 33.31 -6.68 -9.89
N GLU A 238 33.67 -5.67 -10.70
CA GLU A 238 33.84 -4.29 -10.24
C GLU A 238 32.49 -3.59 -10.03
N LEU A 239 31.88 -3.86 -8.87
CA LEU A 239 30.55 -3.36 -8.48
C LEU A 239 30.61 -2.21 -7.46
N GLY A 240 31.71 -1.46 -7.41
CA GLY A 240 31.87 -0.35 -6.46
C GLY A 240 30.90 0.81 -6.75
N GLN A 241 30.45 1.49 -5.70
CA GLN A 241 29.48 2.59 -5.75
C GLN A 241 29.74 3.58 -6.89
N ASP A 242 30.94 4.17 -6.94
CA ASP A 242 31.31 5.18 -7.94
C ASP A 242 31.18 4.66 -9.37
N ARG A 243 31.56 3.41 -9.61
CA ARG A 243 31.49 2.77 -10.92
C ARG A 243 30.04 2.54 -11.35
N VAL A 244 29.19 2.07 -10.43
CA VAL A 244 27.78 1.81 -10.72
C VAL A 244 27.01 3.12 -10.89
N VAL A 245 27.28 4.14 -10.06
CA VAL A 245 26.69 5.48 -10.21
C VAL A 245 27.07 6.10 -11.56
N ALA A 246 28.35 6.02 -11.95
CA ALA A 246 28.79 6.50 -13.25
C ALA A 246 28.08 5.77 -14.41
N TRP A 247 28.00 4.44 -14.34
CA TRP A 247 27.32 3.63 -15.36
C TRP A 247 25.84 3.97 -15.48
N ARG A 248 25.14 4.14 -14.35
CA ARG A 248 23.74 4.54 -14.33
C ARG A 248 23.54 5.94 -14.92
N ASN A 249 24.38 6.91 -14.55
CA ASN A 249 24.29 8.27 -15.09
C ASN A 249 24.52 8.29 -16.61
N GLU A 250 25.47 7.51 -17.13
CA GLU A 250 25.71 7.34 -18.57
C GLU A 250 24.47 6.77 -19.27
N MET A 251 23.87 5.69 -18.73
CA MET A 251 22.65 5.11 -19.29
C MET A 251 21.49 6.12 -19.28
N ALA A 252 21.31 6.84 -18.17
CA ALA A 252 20.25 7.82 -18.03
C ALA A 252 20.40 9.00 -18.99
N GLU A 253 21.61 9.56 -19.13
CA GLU A 253 21.90 10.66 -20.04
C GLU A 253 21.61 10.28 -21.50
N ALA A 254 22.00 9.07 -21.89
CA ALA A 254 21.82 8.60 -23.26
C ALA A 254 20.38 8.19 -23.60
N HIS A 255 19.62 7.67 -22.64
CA HIS A 255 18.36 6.96 -22.93
C HIS A 255 17.10 7.51 -22.24
N TYR A 256 17.21 8.29 -21.18
CA TYR A 256 16.02 8.75 -20.46
C TYR A 256 15.52 10.09 -21.00
N THR A 257 14.20 10.21 -21.08
CA THR A 257 13.56 11.46 -21.51
C THR A 257 13.75 12.56 -20.46
N GLU A 258 13.74 12.19 -19.19
CA GLU A 258 14.02 13.06 -18.05
C GLU A 258 15.53 13.00 -17.72
N PRO A 259 16.32 14.06 -18.01
CA PRO A 259 17.73 14.07 -17.68
C PRO A 259 17.89 14.01 -16.17
N GLN A 260 18.74 13.11 -15.68
CA GLN A 260 18.86 12.86 -14.26
C GLN A 260 20.30 12.51 -13.87
N VAL A 261 20.68 12.89 -12.66
CA VAL A 261 21.91 12.47 -11.99
C VAL A 261 21.57 11.95 -10.60
N VAL A 262 22.35 10.97 -10.14
CA VAL A 262 22.26 10.47 -8.75
C VAL A 262 22.69 11.57 -7.76
N VAL A 263 21.98 11.65 -6.64
CA VAL A 263 22.34 12.44 -5.46
C VAL A 263 23.13 11.51 -4.53
N PRO A 264 24.46 11.58 -4.50
CA PRO A 264 25.28 10.63 -3.73
C PRO A 264 25.09 10.76 -2.22
N GLU A 265 24.61 11.90 -1.74
CA GLU A 265 24.28 12.12 -0.34
C GLU A 265 23.17 11.15 0.10
N GLU A 266 23.37 10.48 1.25
CA GLU A 266 22.41 9.52 1.84
C GLU A 266 22.11 8.29 0.95
N LEU A 267 22.99 7.97 0.01
CA LEU A 267 22.94 6.72 -0.74
C LEU A 267 23.08 5.53 0.23
N LEU A 268 22.11 4.61 0.17
CA LEU A 268 22.12 3.39 0.98
C LEU A 268 22.53 2.21 0.12
N GLU A 269 23.60 1.54 0.51
CA GLU A 269 24.11 0.34 -0.16
C GLU A 269 23.71 -0.92 0.60
N ARG A 270 23.38 -1.98 -0.15
CA ARG A 270 23.15 -3.31 0.42
C ARG A 270 23.44 -4.40 -0.59
N LEU A 271 23.81 -5.57 -0.08
CA LEU A 271 23.74 -6.80 -0.85
C LEU A 271 22.33 -7.35 -0.78
N VAL A 272 21.78 -7.73 -1.92
CA VAL A 272 20.46 -8.36 -2.04
C VAL A 272 20.60 -9.72 -2.71
N ASP A 273 19.79 -10.69 -2.28
CA ASP A 273 19.67 -11.96 -2.98
C ASP A 273 18.62 -11.83 -4.07
N LEU A 274 19.04 -12.02 -5.33
CA LEU A 274 18.14 -12.03 -6.47
C LEU A 274 18.06 -13.44 -7.05
N ASN A 275 17.13 -14.24 -6.52
CA ASN A 275 16.93 -15.64 -6.91
C ASN A 275 18.19 -16.51 -6.72
N GLY A 276 18.88 -16.35 -5.59
CA GLY A 276 20.12 -17.07 -5.27
C GLY A 276 21.40 -16.40 -5.81
N ILE A 277 21.29 -15.23 -6.44
CA ILE A 277 22.43 -14.46 -6.96
C ILE A 277 22.68 -13.27 -6.03
N PRO A 278 23.80 -13.24 -5.28
CA PRO A 278 24.22 -12.06 -4.54
C PRO A 278 24.41 -10.90 -5.51
N SER A 279 23.64 -9.84 -5.31
CA SER A 279 23.58 -8.69 -6.19
C SER A 279 23.84 -7.42 -5.38
N TYR A 280 24.51 -6.45 -5.98
CA TYR A 280 24.71 -5.15 -5.39
C TYR A 280 23.46 -4.30 -5.62
N GLU A 281 22.95 -3.63 -4.58
CA GLU A 281 21.89 -2.63 -4.70
C GLU A 281 22.33 -1.34 -4.02
N PHE A 282 21.98 -0.21 -4.64
CA PHE A 282 21.84 1.03 -3.89
C PHE A 282 20.48 1.68 -4.08
N GLN A 283 20.05 2.40 -3.05
CA GLN A 283 18.91 3.30 -3.09
C GLN A 283 19.36 4.73 -2.84
N SER A 284 18.81 5.67 -3.60
CA SER A 284 19.21 7.06 -3.56
C SER A 284 18.10 7.95 -4.13
N GLN A 285 18.41 9.21 -4.36
CA GLN A 285 17.56 10.16 -5.05
C GLN A 285 18.20 10.49 -6.41
N TRP A 286 17.35 10.79 -7.39
CA TRP A 286 17.77 11.44 -8.62
C TRP A 286 17.29 12.89 -8.61
N ARG A 287 18.00 13.75 -9.34
CA ARG A 287 17.58 15.12 -9.64
C ARG A 287 17.92 15.49 -11.07
N ASN A 288 17.23 16.46 -11.63
CA ASN A 288 17.70 17.06 -12.89
C ASN A 288 19.09 17.71 -12.71
N PRO A 289 19.92 17.68 -13.76
CA PRO A 289 21.15 18.46 -13.80
C PRO A 289 20.90 19.97 -13.52
N PRO A 290 21.82 20.67 -12.84
CA PRO A 290 21.63 22.06 -12.41
C PRO A 290 21.36 23.07 -13.54
N ASP A 291 21.77 22.76 -14.77
CA ASP A 291 21.60 23.57 -15.97
C ASP A 291 20.19 23.46 -16.59
N ARG A 292 19.36 22.53 -16.11
CA ARG A 292 17.98 22.32 -16.58
C ARG A 292 17.01 23.05 -15.65
N GLY A 293 16.61 24.25 -16.04
CA GLY A 293 15.91 25.26 -15.21
C GLY A 293 14.56 24.90 -14.56
N TRP A 294 14.13 23.64 -14.57
CA TRP A 294 13.00 23.17 -13.75
C TRP A 294 13.46 22.05 -12.81
N PRO A 295 13.46 22.26 -11.49
CA PRO A 295 13.89 21.23 -10.56
C PRO A 295 12.84 20.11 -10.47
N ALA A 296 13.22 18.91 -10.89
CA ALA A 296 12.53 17.67 -10.54
C ALA A 296 13.52 16.67 -9.94
N GLY A 297 12.95 15.70 -9.22
CA GLY A 297 13.69 14.64 -8.56
C GLY A 297 12.75 13.60 -7.96
N GLY A 298 13.34 12.53 -7.45
CA GLY A 298 12.58 11.40 -6.94
C GLY A 298 13.50 10.30 -6.42
N PRO A 299 12.96 9.26 -5.77
CA PRO A 299 13.76 8.11 -5.37
C PRO A 299 14.11 7.22 -6.57
N LEU A 300 15.19 6.46 -6.40
CA LEU A 300 15.64 5.42 -7.31
C LEU A 300 16.13 4.19 -6.55
N ILE A 301 16.07 3.04 -7.21
CA ILE A 301 16.70 1.78 -6.80
C ILE A 301 17.54 1.31 -7.99
N THR A 302 18.84 1.12 -7.80
CA THR A 302 19.72 0.56 -8.81
C THR A 302 20.30 -0.75 -8.32
N ARG A 303 20.20 -1.81 -9.13
CA ARG A 303 20.79 -3.13 -8.87
C ARG A 303 21.80 -3.49 -9.94
N VAL A 304 22.84 -4.19 -9.52
CA VAL A 304 23.79 -4.84 -10.42
C VAL A 304 23.83 -6.32 -10.15
N VAL A 305 23.63 -7.10 -11.21
CA VAL A 305 23.48 -8.56 -11.16
C VAL A 305 24.45 -9.16 -12.16
N THR A 306 25.41 -9.96 -11.70
CA THR A 306 26.32 -10.69 -12.59
C THR A 306 25.73 -12.06 -12.90
N CYS A 307 25.49 -12.31 -14.19
CA CYS A 307 24.99 -13.57 -14.73
C CYS A 307 26.16 -14.31 -15.42
N ASP A 308 26.95 -15.06 -14.65
CA ASP A 308 28.20 -15.70 -15.13
C ASP A 308 28.00 -16.61 -16.34
N SER A 309 26.90 -17.37 -16.39
CA SER A 309 26.57 -18.26 -17.52
C SER A 309 26.41 -17.53 -18.85
N GLN A 310 26.20 -16.22 -18.81
CA GLN A 310 25.96 -15.37 -19.97
C GLN A 310 27.12 -14.44 -20.28
N ASP A 311 28.18 -14.43 -19.45
CA ASP A 311 29.28 -13.45 -19.49
C ASP A 311 28.75 -11.99 -19.51
N ARG A 312 27.78 -11.72 -18.63
CA ARG A 312 27.10 -10.42 -18.52
C ARG A 312 26.97 -9.95 -17.09
N THR A 313 27.20 -8.67 -16.89
CA THR A 313 26.78 -7.94 -15.69
C THR A 313 25.68 -6.98 -16.08
N TYR A 314 24.50 -7.12 -15.47
CA TYR A 314 23.29 -6.33 -15.74
C TYR A 314 23.16 -5.17 -14.77
N LEU A 315 22.79 -3.99 -15.28
CA LEU A 315 22.34 -2.85 -14.51
C LEU A 315 20.83 -2.74 -14.64
N LEU A 316 20.12 -2.81 -13.51
CA LEU A 316 18.69 -2.60 -13.40
C LEU A 316 18.46 -1.29 -12.66
N ASP A 317 17.92 -0.27 -13.31
CA ASP A 317 17.67 1.04 -12.71
C ASP A 317 16.16 1.32 -12.68
N ALA A 318 15.58 1.40 -11.49
CA ALA A 318 14.20 1.81 -11.29
C ALA A 318 14.15 3.20 -10.67
N TRP A 319 13.31 4.09 -11.19
CA TRP A 319 13.11 5.43 -10.62
C TRP A 319 11.66 5.85 -10.64
N LEU A 320 11.34 6.77 -9.73
CA LEU A 320 10.00 7.29 -9.50
C LEU A 320 10.00 8.81 -9.62
N TYR A 321 9.04 9.36 -10.36
CA TYR A 321 8.60 10.75 -10.22
C TYR A 321 7.17 10.73 -9.68
N ALA A 322 6.94 11.35 -8.52
CA ALA A 322 5.63 11.37 -7.87
C ALA A 322 5.51 12.60 -6.95
N PRO A 323 5.49 13.83 -7.51
CA PRO A 323 5.39 15.04 -6.71
C PRO A 323 4.06 15.07 -5.93
N GLY A 324 4.13 15.47 -4.65
CA GLY A 324 2.94 15.60 -3.80
C GLY A 324 2.21 14.30 -3.47
N LYS A 325 2.77 13.13 -3.83
CA LYS A 325 2.24 11.81 -3.46
C LYS A 325 3.20 11.11 -2.50
N GLU A 326 2.63 10.28 -1.63
CA GLU A 326 3.42 9.35 -0.81
C GLU A 326 4.09 8.30 -1.71
N LYS A 327 5.38 8.05 -1.49
CA LYS A 327 6.19 7.26 -2.42
C LYS A 327 6.27 5.80 -2.04
N TYR A 328 5.92 5.45 -0.80
CA TYR A 328 6.18 4.10 -0.29
C TYR A 328 5.48 3.00 -1.10
N GLU A 329 4.20 3.18 -1.46
CA GLU A 329 3.47 2.24 -2.32
C GLU A 329 4.22 2.01 -3.64
N TYR A 330 4.67 3.07 -4.30
CA TYR A 330 5.35 2.98 -5.60
C TYR A 330 6.77 2.42 -5.48
N MET A 331 7.47 2.69 -4.39
CA MET A 331 8.78 2.10 -4.11
C MET A 331 8.67 0.58 -3.94
N ILE A 332 7.64 0.10 -3.23
CA ILE A 332 7.35 -1.33 -3.14
C ILE A 332 7.08 -1.92 -4.53
N GLN A 333 6.34 -1.20 -5.39
CA GLN A 333 6.07 -1.65 -6.76
C GLN A 333 7.38 -1.80 -7.55
N LEU A 334 8.23 -0.78 -7.56
CA LEU A 334 9.52 -0.83 -8.25
C LEU A 334 10.43 -1.93 -7.72
N GLU A 335 10.58 -2.05 -6.39
CA GLU A 335 11.33 -3.13 -5.74
C GLU A 335 10.78 -4.51 -6.13
N THR A 336 9.45 -4.67 -6.15
CA THR A 336 8.80 -5.92 -6.55
C THR A 336 9.14 -6.28 -8.00
N LEU A 337 9.11 -5.33 -8.93
CA LEU A 337 9.44 -5.57 -10.33
C LEU A 337 10.91 -5.95 -10.50
N LEU A 338 11.82 -5.26 -9.83
CA LEU A 338 13.25 -5.60 -9.82
C LEU A 338 13.49 -7.01 -9.25
N ASN A 339 12.73 -7.44 -8.23
CA ASN A 339 12.82 -8.80 -7.67
C ASN A 339 12.42 -9.89 -8.67
N THR A 340 11.70 -9.57 -9.74
CA THR A 340 11.28 -10.55 -10.76
C THR A 340 12.35 -10.82 -11.82
N PHE A 341 13.44 -10.06 -11.84
CA PHE A 341 14.52 -10.26 -12.81
C PHE A 341 15.16 -11.63 -12.65
N LYS A 342 15.42 -12.29 -13.77
CA LYS A 342 16.16 -13.56 -13.83
C LYS A 342 17.16 -13.54 -14.98
N CYS A 343 18.37 -13.98 -14.67
CA CYS A 343 19.33 -14.45 -15.65
C CYS A 343 18.75 -15.64 -16.41
N LEU A 344 19.22 -15.88 -17.64
CA LEU A 344 18.92 -17.10 -18.37
C LEU A 344 20.20 -17.91 -18.51
N GLY A 345 20.19 -19.11 -17.92
CA GLY A 345 21.23 -20.11 -18.09
C GLY A 345 20.99 -20.99 -19.30
#